data_AF-A0A095XGK1-F1
#
_entry.id   AF-A0A095XGK1-F1
#
_cell.length_a   1.000
_cell.length_b   1.000
_cell.length_c   1.000
_cell.angle_alpha   90.00
_cell.angle_beta   90.00
_cell.angle_gamma   90.00
#
_symmetry.space_group_name_H-M   'P 1'
#
loop_
_entity.id
_entity.type
_entity.pdbx_description
1 polymer ?
#
loop_
_entity_poly.entity_id
_entity_poly.type
_entity_poly.pdbx_seq_one_letter_code
_entity_poly.pdbx_strand_id
1 'polypeptide(L)'
;MIANARAAIDHGLVLGNPMGVRAPRTEPGLVAAVTTYAIPRIARDWRRILKPLRTHIEISAVFTHQAPKVRFASGIKARATCELADLLIVVDDARTGRRQAALIQAKMAAQRGTVQISRQQDKLQLELFQKWPRFDFEEPIYNLASVDFHSGGSAAECGRYGVIDRHLITPPIWSQMRPSKVPGKTLASPILADFIVGLVLNRVGREATPSLGSDWSKTVETLMRVTYGRFFHQRQSLGPVAFPRGNTTLAFLLQGSVIQTSVSTDGLLPIDAEPEPVSIDEEPPNRALSVIRIGLTE
;
A
#
# COMPACT_ATOMS: atom_id res chain seq x y z
N MET A 1 9.15 12.27 -13.08
CA MET A 1 8.48 11.27 -12.20
C MET A 1 8.32 11.79 -10.77
N ILE A 2 9.41 12.12 -10.06
CA ILE A 2 9.38 12.59 -8.65
C ILE A 2 8.41 13.76 -8.44
N ALA A 3 8.50 14.83 -9.24
CA ALA A 3 7.63 16.00 -9.10
C ALA A 3 6.12 15.66 -9.18
N ASN A 4 5.71 14.82 -10.14
CA ASN A 4 4.32 14.38 -10.28
C ASN A 4 3.89 13.55 -9.06
N ALA A 5 4.77 12.67 -8.56
CA ALA A 5 4.44 11.87 -7.40
C ALA A 5 4.32 12.69 -6.13
N ARG A 6 5.20 13.68 -5.96
CA ARG A 6 5.10 14.64 -4.88
C ARG A 6 3.79 15.42 -4.94
N ALA A 7 3.44 15.98 -6.09
CA ALA A 7 2.18 16.71 -6.26
C ALA A 7 0.94 15.85 -5.94
N ALA A 8 0.93 14.58 -6.35
CA ALA A 8 -0.15 13.65 -6.06
C ALA A 8 -0.28 13.34 -4.56
N ILE A 9 0.85 13.08 -3.89
CA ILE A 9 0.90 12.82 -2.45
C ILE A 9 0.50 14.06 -1.66
N ASP A 10 1.09 15.22 -1.97
CA ASP A 10 0.79 16.49 -1.32
C ASP A 10 -0.71 16.80 -1.40
N HIS A 11 -1.32 16.62 -2.57
CA HIS A 11 -2.76 16.77 -2.74
C HIS A 11 -3.55 15.75 -1.89
N GLY A 12 -3.16 14.48 -1.89
CA GLY A 12 -3.80 13.46 -1.06
C GLY A 12 -3.73 13.77 0.44
N LEU A 13 -2.60 14.30 0.91
CA LEU A 13 -2.41 14.64 2.32
C LEU A 13 -3.14 15.93 2.75
N VAL A 14 -3.33 16.88 1.83
CA VAL A 14 -4.05 18.13 2.11
C VAL A 14 -5.55 17.97 1.96
N LEU A 15 -5.99 17.42 0.83
CA LEU A 15 -7.41 17.40 0.44
C LEU A 15 -8.06 16.04 0.62
N GLY A 16 -7.29 14.96 0.67
CA GLY A 16 -7.83 13.60 0.73
C GLY A 16 -8.23 13.05 -0.63
N ASN A 17 -9.14 12.08 -0.59
CA ASN A 17 -9.82 11.58 -1.77
C ASN A 17 -10.89 12.60 -2.23
N PRO A 18 -11.02 12.91 -3.53
CA PRO A 18 -12.08 13.79 -4.04
C PRO A 18 -13.51 13.35 -3.68
N MET A 19 -13.73 12.05 -3.48
CA MET A 19 -15.00 11.49 -3.01
C MET A 19 -15.14 11.52 -1.47
N GLY A 20 -14.10 11.97 -0.76
CA GLY A 20 -14.09 12.07 0.68
C GLY A 20 -14.96 13.22 1.18
N VAL A 21 -15.54 13.04 2.37
CA VAL A 21 -16.40 14.05 3.00
C VAL A 21 -15.60 15.14 3.70
N ARG A 22 -14.35 14.86 4.12
CA ARG A 22 -13.48 15.78 4.84
C ARG A 22 -12.01 15.51 4.53
N ALA A 23 -11.21 16.57 4.57
CA ALA A 23 -9.75 16.45 4.51
C ALA A 23 -9.23 15.53 5.63
N PRO A 24 -8.30 14.60 5.33
CA PRO A 24 -7.82 13.62 6.29
C PRO A 24 -7.03 14.30 7.41
N ARG A 25 -7.36 13.96 8.66
CA ARG A 25 -6.66 14.50 9.83
C ARG A 25 -5.99 13.46 10.72
N THR A 26 -6.45 12.22 10.66
CA THR A 26 -5.90 11.10 11.41
C THR A 26 -4.95 10.30 10.55
N GLU A 27 -4.01 9.59 11.19
CA GLU A 27 -3.07 8.71 10.51
C GLU A 27 -3.76 7.73 9.55
N PRO A 28 -4.80 6.97 9.95
CA PRO A 28 -5.46 6.06 9.02
C PRO A 28 -6.15 6.79 7.86
N GLY A 29 -6.66 8.00 8.09
CA GLY A 29 -7.23 8.83 7.03
C GLY A 29 -6.20 9.30 6.00
N LEU A 30 -4.99 9.64 6.45
CA LEU A 30 -3.89 10.06 5.58
C LEU A 30 -3.34 8.87 4.78
N VAL A 31 -3.20 7.70 5.40
CA VAL A 31 -2.85 6.47 4.69
C VAL A 31 -3.92 6.11 3.65
N ALA A 32 -5.20 6.15 4.03
CA ALA A 32 -6.30 5.88 3.11
C ALA A 32 -6.35 6.85 1.92
N ALA A 33 -6.05 8.14 2.15
CA ALA A 33 -5.96 9.12 1.06
C ALA A 33 -4.81 8.82 0.09
N VAL A 34 -3.66 8.37 0.59
CA VAL A 34 -2.57 7.94 -0.29
C VAL A 34 -2.96 6.70 -1.10
N THR A 35 -3.54 5.69 -0.46
CA THR A 35 -3.98 4.46 -1.12
C THR A 35 -5.04 4.71 -2.18
N THR A 36 -6.09 5.46 -1.83
CA THR A 36 -7.29 5.61 -2.68
C THR A 36 -7.20 6.75 -3.69
N TYR A 37 -6.27 7.70 -3.53
CA TYR A 37 -6.11 8.85 -4.42
C TYR A 37 -4.69 9.04 -4.94
N ALA A 38 -3.69 9.18 -4.06
CA ALA A 38 -2.36 9.59 -4.50
C ALA A 38 -1.71 8.54 -5.43
N ILE A 39 -1.82 7.26 -5.10
CA ILE A 39 -1.23 6.17 -5.90
C ILE A 39 -1.88 6.07 -7.31
N PRO A 40 -3.23 6.05 -7.44
CA PRO A 40 -3.88 6.14 -8.74
C PRO A 40 -3.46 7.36 -9.56
N ARG A 41 -3.35 8.52 -8.88
CA ARG A 41 -2.93 9.76 -9.50
C ARG A 41 -1.49 9.69 -10.02
N ILE A 42 -0.57 9.10 -9.24
CA ILE A 42 0.82 8.85 -9.64
C ILE A 42 0.86 8.03 -10.92
N ALA A 43 0.21 6.87 -10.92
CA ALA A 43 0.23 5.95 -12.06
C ALA A 43 -0.33 6.62 -13.33
N ARG A 44 -1.45 7.36 -13.19
CA ARG A 44 -2.03 8.13 -14.29
C ARG A 44 -1.07 9.17 -14.85
N ASP A 45 -0.41 9.94 -13.99
CA ASP A 45 0.47 11.02 -14.41
C ASP A 45 1.79 10.47 -14.99
N TRP A 46 2.26 9.31 -14.52
CA TRP A 46 3.44 8.63 -15.03
C TRP A 46 3.22 7.90 -16.35
N ARG A 47 1.98 7.55 -16.69
CA ARG A 47 1.64 6.95 -18.00
C ARG A 47 2.20 7.77 -19.17
N ARG A 48 2.15 9.11 -19.09
CA ARG A 48 2.69 10.00 -20.14
C ARG A 48 4.21 9.97 -20.24
N ILE A 49 4.89 9.69 -19.13
CA ILE A 49 6.35 9.62 -19.03
C ILE A 49 6.88 8.26 -19.49
N LEU A 50 6.20 7.18 -19.09
CA LEU A 50 6.63 5.82 -19.35
C LEU A 50 6.25 5.32 -20.74
N LYS A 51 5.18 5.86 -21.35
CA LYS A 51 4.70 5.45 -22.67
C LYS A 51 5.77 5.52 -23.78
N PRO A 52 6.53 6.63 -23.96
CA PRO A 52 7.57 6.68 -24.99
C PRO A 52 8.72 5.70 -24.75
N LEU A 53 8.93 5.30 -23.50
CA LEU A 53 10.00 4.38 -23.08
C LEU A 53 9.61 2.90 -23.23
N ARG A 54 8.35 2.61 -23.59
CA ARG A 54 7.79 1.25 -23.64
C ARG A 54 7.98 0.50 -22.32
N THR A 55 7.96 1.23 -21.20
CA THR A 55 8.08 0.65 -19.85
C THR A 55 6.70 0.45 -19.27
N HIS A 56 6.40 -0.78 -18.85
CA HIS A 56 5.10 -1.16 -18.30
C HIS A 56 5.22 -1.35 -16.80
N ILE A 57 4.93 -0.29 -16.05
CA ILE A 57 4.93 -0.33 -14.58
C ILE A 57 3.50 -0.32 -14.08
N GLU A 58 3.22 -1.17 -13.10
CA GLU A 58 1.99 -1.19 -12.33
C GLU A 58 2.32 -0.85 -10.88
N ILE A 59 1.55 0.06 -10.29
CA ILE A 59 1.73 0.46 -8.90
C ILE A 59 0.45 0.09 -8.15
N SER A 60 0.62 -0.72 -7.12
CA SER A 60 -0.45 -1.11 -6.21
C SER A 60 -0.18 -0.58 -4.82
N ALA A 61 -1.23 -0.19 -4.13
CA ALA A 61 -1.23 0.14 -2.72
C ALA A 61 -2.32 -0.64 -1.99
N VAL A 62 -1.99 -1.22 -0.84
CA VAL A 62 -2.94 -1.94 0.00
C VAL A 62 -2.96 -1.32 1.39
N PHE A 63 -4.14 -0.87 1.81
CA PHE A 63 -4.42 -0.37 3.15
C PHE A 63 -4.47 -1.54 4.13
N THR A 64 -3.38 -1.74 4.88
CA THR A 64 -3.21 -2.85 5.84
C THR A 64 -3.42 -2.42 7.30
N HIS A 65 -3.80 -1.17 7.55
CA HIS A 65 -4.13 -0.69 8.90
C HIS A 65 -5.22 -1.58 9.54
N GLN A 66 -5.05 -1.89 10.83
CA GLN A 66 -5.86 -2.82 11.64
C GLN A 66 -5.80 -4.30 11.27
N ALA A 67 -5.47 -4.66 10.03
CA ALA A 67 -5.38 -6.04 9.58
C ALA A 67 -4.50 -6.16 8.31
N PRO A 68 -3.56 -7.13 8.25
CA PRO A 68 -3.42 -8.26 9.17
C PRO A 68 -2.71 -7.96 10.49
N LYS A 69 -2.97 -8.81 11.48
CA LYS A 69 -2.17 -8.90 12.71
C LYS A 69 -1.24 -10.11 12.68
N VAL A 70 -0.11 -9.96 13.35
CA VAL A 70 0.91 -11.01 13.46
C VAL A 70 1.30 -11.25 14.90
N ARG A 71 1.69 -12.49 15.20
CA ARG A 71 2.16 -12.93 16.50
C ARG A 71 3.61 -13.35 16.42
N PHE A 72 4.44 -12.91 17.36
CA PHE A 72 5.87 -13.19 17.37
C PHE A 72 6.44 -13.18 18.78
N ALA A 73 7.62 -13.78 18.94
CA ALA A 73 8.40 -13.69 20.17
C ALA A 73 9.10 -12.32 20.24
N SER A 74 8.86 -11.59 21.32
CA SER A 74 9.42 -10.25 21.56
C SER A 74 10.22 -10.23 22.85
N GLY A 75 11.26 -9.39 22.89
CA GLY A 75 11.99 -9.12 24.14
C GLY A 75 11.16 -8.35 25.18
N ILE A 76 10.01 -7.79 24.79
CA ILE A 76 9.09 -7.03 25.64
C ILE A 76 7.96 -7.94 26.15
N LYS A 77 7.48 -8.88 25.34
CA LYS A 77 6.37 -9.80 25.68
C LYS A 77 6.62 -11.16 25.04
N ALA A 78 6.51 -12.24 25.84
CA ALA A 78 6.75 -13.61 25.37
C ALA A 78 5.92 -13.99 24.13
N ARG A 79 4.68 -13.51 24.05
CA ARG A 79 3.81 -13.61 22.88
C ARG A 79 3.26 -12.24 22.53
N ALA A 80 4.00 -11.51 21.69
CA ALA A 80 3.58 -10.22 21.19
C ALA A 80 2.57 -10.37 20.05
N THR A 81 1.71 -9.36 19.91
CA THR A 81 0.75 -9.28 18.81
C THR A 81 0.62 -7.84 18.37
N CYS A 82 0.79 -7.58 17.09
CA CYS A 82 0.57 -6.26 16.52
C CYS A 82 0.15 -6.33 15.06
N GLU A 83 -0.33 -5.21 14.53
CA GLU A 83 -0.59 -5.04 13.10
C GLU A 83 0.72 -5.12 12.32
N LEU A 84 0.69 -5.78 11.16
CA LEU A 84 1.86 -5.98 10.33
C LEU A 84 2.40 -4.66 9.74
N ALA A 85 1.52 -3.77 9.28
CA ALA A 85 1.84 -2.44 8.74
C ALA A 85 0.55 -1.65 8.50
N ASP A 86 0.64 -0.37 8.15
CA ASP A 86 -0.54 0.41 7.71
C ASP A 86 -0.74 0.43 6.20
N LEU A 87 0.35 0.27 5.45
CA LEU A 87 0.37 0.34 3.99
C LEU A 87 1.35 -0.69 3.41
N LEU A 88 0.94 -1.39 2.36
CA LEU A 88 1.84 -2.10 1.46
C LEU A 88 1.87 -1.35 0.12
N ILE A 89 3.06 -1.09 -0.42
CA ILE A 89 3.24 -0.62 -1.80
C ILE A 89 3.91 -1.72 -2.59
N VAL A 90 3.37 -2.01 -3.78
CA VAL A 90 3.90 -2.98 -4.73
C VAL A 90 4.10 -2.29 -6.07
N VAL A 91 5.25 -2.55 -6.69
CA VAL A 91 5.57 -2.11 -8.05
C VAL A 91 5.90 -3.34 -8.88
N ASP A 92 5.12 -3.56 -9.92
CA ASP A 92 5.32 -4.63 -10.89
C ASP A 92 5.88 -4.04 -12.19
N ASP A 93 6.95 -4.62 -12.71
CA ASP A 93 7.46 -4.38 -14.06
C ASP A 93 7.01 -5.52 -14.98
N ALA A 94 5.95 -5.28 -15.75
CA ALA A 94 5.34 -6.30 -16.60
C ALA A 94 6.29 -6.78 -17.72
N ARG A 95 7.34 -6.03 -18.06
CA ARG A 95 8.31 -6.44 -19.07
C ARG A 95 9.30 -7.46 -18.52
N THR A 96 9.71 -7.28 -17.27
CA THR A 96 10.71 -8.16 -16.64
C THR A 96 10.09 -9.22 -15.74
N GLY A 97 8.80 -9.09 -15.43
CA GLY A 97 8.11 -9.91 -14.43
C GLY A 97 8.60 -9.65 -13.00
N ARG A 98 9.43 -8.62 -12.79
CA ARG A 98 10.01 -8.32 -11.47
C ARG A 98 9.03 -7.50 -10.65
N ARG A 99 8.97 -7.81 -9.35
CA ARG A 99 8.16 -7.10 -8.37
C ARG A 99 9.03 -6.52 -7.26
N GLN A 100 8.87 -5.24 -6.97
CA GLN A 100 9.39 -4.60 -5.76
C GLN A 100 8.26 -4.28 -4.80
N ALA A 101 8.48 -4.52 -3.50
CA ALA A 101 7.47 -4.20 -2.50
C ALA A 101 8.10 -3.68 -1.21
N ALA A 102 7.30 -2.94 -0.44
CA ALA A 102 7.66 -2.53 0.91
C ALA A 102 6.40 -2.32 1.77
N LEU A 103 6.49 -2.77 3.02
CA LEU A 103 5.54 -2.44 4.08
C LEU A 103 5.91 -1.09 4.70
N ILE A 104 4.92 -0.26 4.99
CA ILE A 104 5.09 1.04 5.62
C ILE A 104 4.22 1.07 6.87
N GLN A 105 4.86 1.21 8.02
CA GLN A 105 4.17 1.56 9.25
C GLN A 105 4.08 3.08 9.36
N ALA A 106 2.88 3.64 9.24
CA ALA A 106 2.68 5.07 9.40
C ALA A 106 2.74 5.45 10.89
N LYS A 107 3.28 6.65 11.16
CA LYS A 107 3.21 7.33 12.45
C LYS A 107 3.04 8.83 12.26
N MET A 108 2.16 9.45 13.02
CA MET A 108 2.15 10.92 13.14
C MET A 108 3.41 11.40 13.85
N ALA A 109 3.99 12.50 13.34
CA ALA A 109 5.02 13.22 14.07
C ALA A 109 4.42 13.77 15.40
N ALA A 110 5.17 13.71 16.49
CA ALA A 110 4.81 14.31 17.78
C ALA A 110 5.28 15.76 17.88
N GLN A 111 6.38 16.07 17.19
CA GLN A 111 6.95 17.40 16.98
C GLN A 111 7.49 17.45 15.56
N ARG A 112 7.85 18.64 15.05
CA ARG A 112 8.40 18.79 13.70
C ARG A 112 9.52 17.77 13.45
N GLY A 113 9.31 16.94 12.43
CA GLY A 113 10.21 15.88 11.99
C GLY A 113 10.59 14.84 13.04
N THR A 114 9.80 14.65 14.11
CA THR A 114 10.13 13.72 15.20
C THR A 114 8.96 12.81 15.51
N VAL A 115 9.21 11.49 15.54
CA VAL A 115 8.23 10.49 16.01
C VAL A 115 8.52 10.09 17.45
N GLN A 116 7.47 9.99 18.27
CA GLN A 116 7.58 9.50 19.64
C GLN A 116 7.01 8.08 19.75
N ILE A 117 7.85 7.13 20.18
CA ILE A 117 7.46 5.73 20.41
C ILE A 117 7.35 5.51 21.92
N SER A 118 6.20 5.86 22.50
CA SER A 118 5.98 5.76 23.95
C SER A 118 5.10 4.59 24.35
N ARG A 119 4.06 4.27 23.57
CA ARG A 119 3.10 3.22 23.90
C ARG A 119 3.72 1.83 23.71
N GLN A 120 3.32 0.87 24.55
CA GLN A 120 3.82 -0.50 24.46
C GLN A 120 3.56 -1.12 23.08
N GLN A 121 2.39 -0.85 22.49
CA GLN A 121 2.05 -1.33 21.15
C GLN A 121 3.00 -0.78 20.06
N ASP A 122 3.35 0.50 20.15
CA ASP A 122 4.29 1.13 19.20
C ASP A 122 5.70 0.55 19.37
N LYS A 123 6.10 0.18 20.60
CA LYS A 123 7.38 -0.49 20.86
C LYS A 123 7.42 -1.90 20.29
N LEU A 124 6.34 -2.67 20.42
CA LEU A 124 6.23 -4.00 19.80
C LEU A 124 6.33 -3.91 18.28
N GLN A 125 5.62 -2.96 17.68
CA GLN A 125 5.68 -2.72 16.24
C GLN A 125 7.07 -2.26 15.77
N LEU A 126 7.76 -1.44 16.58
CA LEU A 126 9.12 -1.04 16.29
C LEU A 126 10.08 -2.23 16.35
N GLU A 127 9.92 -3.11 17.34
CA GLU A 127 10.71 -4.33 17.44
C GLU A 127 10.48 -5.26 16.23
N LEU A 128 9.23 -5.44 15.79
CA LEU A 128 8.89 -6.21 14.60
C LEU A 128 9.66 -5.70 13.38
N PHE A 129 9.64 -4.39 13.11
CA PHE A 129 10.29 -3.81 11.94
C PHE A 129 11.83 -3.72 12.05
N GLN A 130 12.36 -3.63 13.28
CA GLN A 130 13.82 -3.61 13.49
C GLN A 130 14.46 -4.97 13.30
N LYS A 131 13.75 -6.04 13.70
CA LYS A 131 14.33 -7.38 13.78
C LYS A 131 13.76 -8.35 12.75
N TRP A 132 12.52 -8.14 12.31
CA TRP A 132 11.74 -9.10 11.53
C TRP A 132 11.86 -10.53 12.10
N PRO A 133 11.52 -10.74 13.39
CA PRO A 133 11.52 -12.10 13.96
C PRO A 133 10.53 -12.97 13.19
N ARG A 134 10.68 -14.29 13.28
CA ARG A 134 9.66 -15.20 12.75
C ARG A 134 8.31 -14.90 13.39
N PHE A 135 7.26 -14.91 12.58
CA PHE A 135 5.92 -14.59 13.03
C PHE A 135 4.85 -15.45 12.36
N ASP A 136 3.70 -15.55 13.01
CA ASP A 136 2.49 -16.17 12.47
C ASP A 136 1.46 -15.10 12.18
N PHE A 137 0.70 -15.25 11.10
CA PHE A 137 -0.53 -14.48 10.93
C PHE A 137 -1.55 -14.91 11.99
N GLU A 138 -2.27 -13.93 12.55
CA GLU A 138 -3.29 -14.21 13.56
C GLU A 138 -4.55 -14.80 12.90
N GLU A 139 -4.96 -14.24 11.77
CA GLU A 139 -6.16 -14.67 11.06
C GLU A 139 -5.88 -15.86 10.10
N PRO A 140 -6.61 -16.99 10.22
CA PRO A 140 -6.35 -18.20 9.43
C PRO A 140 -6.43 -18.01 7.90
N ILE A 141 -7.18 -17.02 7.44
CA ILE A 141 -7.37 -16.73 6.00
C ILE A 141 -6.06 -16.37 5.28
N TYR A 142 -5.04 -15.89 6.01
CA TYR A 142 -3.73 -15.65 5.42
C TYR A 142 -2.98 -16.95 5.15
N ASN A 143 -3.27 -18.03 5.88
CA ASN A 143 -2.67 -19.36 5.73
C ASN A 143 -1.12 -19.34 5.62
N LEU A 144 -0.50 -18.51 6.46
CA LEU A 144 0.95 -18.34 6.55
C LEU A 144 1.36 -18.45 8.02
N ALA A 145 2.25 -19.40 8.30
CA ALA A 145 2.79 -19.68 9.64
C ALA A 145 4.31 -19.72 9.60
N SER A 146 4.94 -19.36 10.72
CA SER A 146 6.39 -19.30 10.91
C SER A 146 7.11 -18.54 9.79
N VAL A 147 6.53 -17.42 9.34
CA VAL A 147 7.02 -16.59 8.26
C VAL A 147 8.37 -15.98 8.65
N ASP A 148 9.38 -16.16 7.81
CA ASP A 148 10.74 -15.68 8.02
C ASP A 148 11.15 -14.70 6.91
N PHE A 149 11.06 -13.40 7.18
CA PHE A 149 11.48 -12.38 6.22
C PHE A 149 12.99 -12.36 5.99
N HIS A 150 13.82 -13.09 6.71
CA HIS A 150 15.24 -13.24 6.34
C HIS A 150 15.49 -14.36 5.32
N SER A 151 14.46 -15.16 5.01
CA SER A 151 14.54 -16.17 3.95
C SER A 151 14.78 -15.49 2.60
N GLY A 152 15.83 -15.91 1.87
CA GLY A 152 16.17 -15.35 0.56
C GLY A 152 16.76 -13.93 0.59
N GLY A 153 17.36 -13.50 1.71
CA GLY A 153 18.12 -12.25 1.80
C GLY A 153 17.71 -11.33 2.95
N SER A 154 18.33 -10.15 3.03
CA SER A 154 18.12 -9.19 4.12
C SER A 154 16.68 -8.70 4.20
N ALA A 155 16.09 -8.77 5.40
CA ALA A 155 14.77 -8.21 5.69
C ALA A 155 14.76 -6.68 5.84
N ALA A 156 15.93 -6.02 5.84
CA ALA A 156 16.05 -4.59 6.11
C ALA A 156 15.27 -3.70 5.12
N GLU A 157 15.00 -4.22 3.92
CA GLU A 157 14.25 -3.53 2.87
C GLU A 157 12.78 -3.97 2.78
N CYS A 158 12.32 -4.92 3.59
CA CYS A 158 10.91 -5.35 3.62
C CYS A 158 9.97 -4.27 4.18
N GLY A 159 10.48 -3.34 5.00
CA GLY A 159 9.62 -2.26 5.49
C GLY A 159 10.30 -0.99 5.98
N ARG A 160 9.46 0.03 6.19
CA ARG A 160 9.82 1.40 6.57
C ARG A 160 8.88 1.96 7.61
N TYR A 161 9.40 2.88 8.41
CA TYR A 161 8.59 3.75 9.25
C TYR A 161 8.26 5.02 8.47
N GLY A 162 7.00 5.21 8.16
CA GLY A 162 6.49 6.37 7.46
C GLY A 162 6.06 7.46 8.44
N VAL A 163 6.82 8.53 8.60
CA VAL A 163 6.47 9.64 9.51
C VAL A 163 5.72 10.73 8.76
N ILE A 164 4.50 11.05 9.21
CA ILE A 164 3.69 12.12 8.64
C ILE A 164 3.77 13.34 9.54
N ASP A 165 4.42 14.39 9.06
CA ASP A 165 4.57 15.67 9.77
C ASP A 165 3.60 16.72 9.23
N ARG A 166 2.82 17.29 10.15
CA ARG A 166 1.83 18.35 9.91
C ARG A 166 2.15 19.64 10.67
N HIS A 167 3.26 19.69 11.40
CA HIS A 167 3.60 20.84 12.24
C HIS A 167 4.10 22.00 11.39
N LEU A 168 3.28 23.05 11.28
CA LEU A 168 3.64 24.32 10.63
C LEU A 168 4.14 24.14 9.17
N ILE A 169 3.71 23.07 8.51
CA ILE A 169 4.12 22.73 7.14
C ILE A 169 2.85 22.36 6.36
N THR A 170 2.63 23.05 5.25
CA THR A 170 1.57 22.76 4.27
C THR A 170 2.21 22.76 2.87
N PRO A 171 2.11 21.66 2.09
CA PRO A 171 1.42 20.40 2.41
C PRO A 171 2.15 19.58 3.49
N PRO A 172 1.45 18.72 4.26
CA PRO A 172 2.10 17.76 5.15
C PRO A 172 3.19 16.94 4.45
N ILE A 173 4.24 16.59 5.18
CA ILE A 173 5.35 15.79 4.64
C ILE A 173 5.24 14.37 5.16
N TRP A 174 5.30 13.38 4.26
CA TRP A 174 5.42 11.97 4.63
C TRP A 174 6.83 11.46 4.29
N SER A 175 7.66 11.28 5.31
CA SER A 175 9.04 10.78 5.19
C SER A 175 9.13 9.27 5.47
N GLN A 176 10.06 8.58 4.82
CA GLN A 176 10.31 7.14 4.96
C GLN A 176 11.63 6.89 5.68
N MET A 177 11.54 6.41 6.91
CA MET A 177 12.68 6.15 7.78
C MET A 177 12.98 4.67 7.88
N ARG A 178 14.26 4.34 8.10
CA ARG A 178 14.62 3.03 8.62
C ARG A 178 14.16 2.91 10.08
N PRO A 179 13.64 1.75 10.50
CA PRO A 179 13.32 1.49 11.90
C PRO A 179 14.59 1.66 12.76
N SER A 180 14.60 2.59 13.71
CA SER A 180 15.76 2.83 14.59
C SER A 180 15.32 3.10 16.04
N LYS A 181 16.24 2.93 17.01
CA LYS A 181 15.92 2.94 18.45
C LYS A 181 15.65 4.34 19.03
N VAL A 182 16.03 5.40 18.33
CA VAL A 182 15.92 6.79 18.79
C VAL A 182 14.66 7.42 18.18
N PRO A 183 13.95 8.34 18.86
CA PRO A 183 12.97 9.21 18.21
C PRO A 183 13.57 9.76 16.91
N GLY A 184 13.11 9.23 15.78
CA GLY A 184 13.78 9.40 14.51
C GLY A 184 13.59 10.84 14.04
N LYS A 185 14.69 11.59 13.88
CA LYS A 185 14.66 12.84 13.11
C LYS A 185 14.45 12.49 11.64
N THR A 186 13.38 12.99 11.03
CA THR A 186 13.03 12.71 9.63
C THR A 186 13.83 13.54 8.63
N LEU A 187 14.63 14.51 9.09
CA LEU A 187 15.24 15.57 8.28
C LEU A 187 16.10 15.08 7.09
N ALA A 188 16.66 13.88 7.17
CA ALA A 188 17.47 13.27 6.10
C ALA A 188 16.79 12.08 5.41
N SER A 189 15.53 11.81 5.74
CA SER A 189 14.81 10.64 5.22
C SER A 189 14.10 10.99 3.91
N PRO A 190 14.13 10.10 2.90
CA PRO A 190 13.43 10.32 1.64
C PRO A 190 11.93 10.53 1.90
N ILE A 191 11.30 11.44 1.16
CA ILE A 191 9.84 11.55 1.22
C ILE A 191 9.19 10.39 0.45
N LEU A 192 7.91 10.13 0.70
CA LEU A 192 7.18 9.02 0.10
C LEU A 192 7.25 9.04 -1.43
N ALA A 193 7.25 10.21 -2.05
CA ALA A 193 7.42 10.36 -3.51
C ALA A 193 8.76 9.79 -4.01
N ASP A 194 9.86 10.14 -3.35
CA ASP A 194 11.20 9.64 -3.68
C ASP A 194 11.30 8.14 -3.43
N PHE A 195 10.68 7.66 -2.35
CA PHE A 195 10.64 6.25 -2.01
C PHE A 195 9.90 5.42 -3.08
N ILE A 196 8.74 5.88 -3.56
CA ILE A 196 7.99 5.19 -4.63
C ILE A 196 8.80 5.19 -5.94
N VAL A 197 9.45 6.30 -6.31
CA VAL A 197 10.35 6.32 -7.47
C VAL A 197 11.52 5.35 -7.25
N GLY A 198 12.04 5.27 -6.04
CA GLY A 198 13.06 4.29 -5.67
C GLY A 198 12.60 2.84 -5.85
N LEU A 199 11.34 2.51 -5.51
CA LEU A 199 10.76 1.18 -5.76
C LEU A 199 10.72 0.88 -7.27
N VAL A 200 10.26 1.84 -8.09
CA VAL A 200 10.26 1.69 -9.56
C VAL A 200 11.65 1.47 -10.12
N LEU A 201 12.65 2.15 -9.56
CA LEU A 201 14.04 2.03 -9.98
C LEU A 201 14.78 0.85 -9.32
N ASN A 202 14.10 0.01 -8.53
CA ASN A 202 14.69 -1.09 -7.78
C ASN A 202 15.89 -0.64 -6.91
N ARG A 203 15.77 0.53 -6.26
CA ARG A 203 16.80 1.10 -5.37
C ARG A 203 16.46 0.97 -3.88
N VAL A 204 15.19 0.79 -3.58
CA VAL A 204 14.66 0.61 -2.23
C VAL A 204 13.54 -0.42 -2.29
N GLY A 205 13.13 -0.92 -1.12
CA GLY A 205 12.18 -2.03 -1.05
C GLY A 205 12.87 -3.34 -1.39
N ARG A 206 12.12 -4.43 -1.27
CA ARG A 206 12.65 -5.76 -1.48
C ARG A 206 11.92 -6.47 -2.61
N GLU A 207 12.70 -7.18 -3.42
CA GLU A 207 12.17 -8.01 -4.50
C GLU A 207 11.21 -9.06 -3.94
N ALA A 208 9.98 -9.04 -4.46
CA ALA A 208 8.87 -9.88 -4.06
C ALA A 208 8.30 -10.68 -5.24
N THR A 209 9.11 -10.90 -6.27
CA THR A 209 8.73 -11.65 -7.47
C THR A 209 8.23 -13.04 -7.04
N PRO A 210 7.02 -13.48 -7.47
CA PRO A 210 6.41 -14.72 -6.95
C PRO A 210 7.25 -15.98 -7.17
N SER A 211 8.02 -16.03 -8.27
CA SER A 211 8.90 -17.15 -8.60
C SER A 211 10.07 -17.33 -7.61
N LEU A 212 10.38 -16.33 -6.78
CA LEU A 212 11.42 -16.46 -5.75
C LEU A 212 11.01 -17.41 -4.64
N GLY A 213 9.71 -17.59 -4.39
CA GLY A 213 9.20 -18.51 -3.37
C GLY A 213 9.62 -18.20 -1.92
N SER A 214 10.27 -17.06 -1.67
CA SER A 214 10.64 -16.59 -0.34
C SER A 214 9.40 -16.25 0.47
N ASP A 215 9.50 -16.30 1.80
CA ASP A 215 8.37 -15.96 2.66
C ASP A 215 7.93 -14.50 2.50
N TRP A 216 8.86 -13.62 2.13
CA TRP A 216 8.54 -12.25 1.73
C TRP A 216 7.65 -12.21 0.47
N SER A 217 8.06 -12.89 -0.62
CA SER A 217 7.27 -12.93 -1.85
C SER A 217 5.89 -13.55 -1.65
N LYS A 218 5.81 -14.66 -0.89
CA LYS A 218 4.54 -15.30 -0.50
C LYS A 218 3.66 -14.39 0.36
N THR A 219 4.26 -13.61 1.25
CA THR A 219 3.54 -12.65 2.08
C THR A 219 2.95 -11.53 1.23
N VAL A 220 3.74 -10.92 0.35
CA VAL A 220 3.26 -9.87 -0.56
C VAL A 220 2.11 -10.39 -1.44
N GLU A 221 2.28 -11.58 -2.04
CA GLU A 221 1.22 -12.26 -2.79
C GLU A 221 -0.05 -12.48 -1.95
N THR A 222 0.11 -12.96 -0.73
CA THR A 222 -1.03 -13.23 0.16
C THR A 222 -1.74 -11.93 0.56
N LEU A 223 -1.02 -10.84 0.83
CA LEU A 223 -1.63 -9.54 1.11
C LEU A 223 -2.36 -8.97 -0.11
N MET A 224 -1.78 -9.12 -1.30
CA MET A 224 -2.39 -8.72 -2.57
C MET A 224 -3.61 -9.58 -2.93
N ARG A 225 -3.66 -10.85 -2.50
CA ARG A 225 -4.81 -11.73 -2.74
C ARG A 225 -5.92 -11.52 -1.71
N VAL A 226 -5.56 -11.44 -0.43
CA VAL A 226 -6.51 -11.51 0.70
C VAL A 226 -6.91 -10.13 1.19
N THR A 227 -5.94 -9.26 1.45
CA THR A 227 -6.22 -7.93 2.03
C THR A 227 -6.74 -6.97 0.97
N TYR A 228 -6.23 -7.05 -0.26
CA TYR A 228 -6.62 -6.19 -1.38
C TYR A 228 -8.13 -6.12 -1.62
N GLY A 229 -8.78 -7.28 -1.75
CA GLY A 229 -10.21 -7.40 -2.06
C GLY A 229 -11.14 -7.11 -0.88
N ARG A 230 -10.59 -6.85 0.31
CA ARG A 230 -11.40 -6.51 1.49
C ARG A 230 -11.74 -5.03 1.51
N PHE A 231 -12.78 -4.69 2.24
CA PHE A 231 -13.18 -3.32 2.47
C PHE A 231 -12.66 -2.79 3.80
N PHE A 232 -12.53 -1.46 3.90
CA PHE A 232 -12.31 -0.75 5.15
C PHE A 232 -13.28 0.42 5.28
N HIS A 233 -13.50 0.83 6.53
CA HIS A 233 -14.30 2.01 6.85
C HIS A 233 -13.39 3.05 7.48
N GLN A 234 -13.36 4.24 6.90
CA GLN A 234 -12.73 5.41 7.51
C GLN A 234 -13.77 6.53 7.54
N ARG A 235 -14.64 6.49 8.55
CA ARG A 235 -15.82 7.37 8.60
C ARG A 235 -15.48 8.85 8.73
N GLN A 236 -14.35 9.17 9.34
CA GLN A 236 -13.97 10.54 9.66
C GLN A 236 -13.57 11.37 8.43
N SER A 237 -12.93 10.76 7.44
CA SER A 237 -12.45 11.44 6.22
C SER A 237 -13.19 10.98 4.98
N LEU A 238 -13.52 9.69 4.87
CA LEU A 238 -14.18 9.11 3.69
C LEU A 238 -15.71 8.96 3.82
N GLY A 239 -16.27 9.20 5.00
CA GLY A 239 -17.73 9.13 5.21
C GLY A 239 -18.24 7.70 5.46
N PRO A 240 -19.55 7.46 5.37
CA PRO A 240 -20.15 6.18 5.77
C PRO A 240 -19.80 5.02 4.82
N VAL A 241 -19.36 5.33 3.61
CA VAL A 241 -19.08 4.37 2.53
C VAL A 241 -17.88 3.49 2.87
N ALA A 242 -17.97 2.21 2.51
CA ALA A 242 -16.88 1.26 2.58
C ALA A 242 -15.98 1.40 1.33
N PHE A 243 -14.66 1.38 1.51
CA PHE A 243 -13.69 1.51 0.41
C PHE A 243 -12.86 0.24 0.28
N PRO A 244 -12.48 -0.17 -0.94
CA PRO A 244 -11.56 -1.29 -1.11
C PRO A 244 -10.21 -0.96 -0.47
N ARG A 245 -9.62 -1.92 0.23
CA ARG A 245 -8.30 -1.77 0.85
C ARG A 245 -7.21 -1.71 -0.21
N GLY A 246 -7.37 -2.47 -1.28
CA GLY A 246 -6.47 -2.46 -2.43
C GLY A 246 -6.83 -1.41 -3.47
N ASN A 247 -5.81 -0.78 -4.03
CA ASN A 247 -5.94 -0.05 -5.29
C ASN A 247 -4.72 -0.34 -6.17
N THR A 248 -4.99 -0.77 -7.40
CA THR A 248 -3.96 -0.99 -8.41
C THR A 248 -4.26 -0.14 -9.62
N THR A 249 -3.26 0.60 -10.08
CA THR A 249 -3.40 1.42 -11.28
C THR A 249 -2.22 1.19 -12.22
N LEU A 250 -2.54 0.78 -13.45
CA LEU A 250 -1.58 0.57 -14.53
C LEU A 250 -1.03 1.91 -15.05
N ALA A 251 0.29 2.06 -15.09
CA ALA A 251 0.95 3.24 -15.64
C ALA A 251 1.30 3.10 -17.15
N PHE A 252 0.48 2.39 -17.94
CA PHE A 252 0.61 2.30 -19.41
C PHE A 252 -0.75 2.10 -20.11
N LEU A 253 -0.78 2.21 -21.45
CA LEU A 253 -1.97 2.02 -22.30
C LEU A 253 -1.68 0.88 -23.29
N LEU A 254 -2.63 -0.06 -23.42
CA LEU A 254 -2.70 -1.09 -24.45
C LEU A 254 -2.71 -0.44 -25.85
N GLN A 255 -1.85 -0.92 -26.75
CA GLN A 255 -2.07 -0.67 -28.18
C GLN A 255 -3.21 -1.57 -28.64
N GLY A 256 -4.36 -0.95 -28.98
CA GLY A 256 -5.52 -1.65 -29.56
C GLY A 256 -6.36 -2.41 -28.53
N SER A 257 -7.67 -2.17 -28.54
CA SER A 257 -8.68 -2.76 -27.65
C SER A 257 -8.61 -2.26 -26.18
N VAL A 258 -9.47 -1.30 -25.87
CA VAL A 258 -9.65 -0.64 -24.56
C VAL A 258 -9.80 -1.64 -23.41
N ILE A 259 -9.11 -1.45 -22.27
CA ILE A 259 -9.73 -1.65 -20.94
C ILE A 259 -9.18 -0.59 -19.95
N GLN A 260 -9.92 0.50 -19.80
CA GLN A 260 -9.89 1.33 -18.60
C GLN A 260 -10.56 0.55 -17.46
N THR A 261 -9.93 0.45 -16.30
CA THR A 261 -10.60 0.08 -15.06
C THR A 261 -10.77 1.33 -14.20
N SER A 262 -11.99 1.84 -14.15
CA SER A 262 -12.45 2.79 -13.14
C SER A 262 -13.61 2.13 -12.41
N VAL A 263 -13.47 1.93 -11.11
CA VAL A 263 -14.63 1.72 -10.25
C VAL A 263 -15.07 3.11 -9.80
N SER A 264 -16.06 3.67 -10.49
CA SER A 264 -16.93 4.67 -9.91
C SER A 264 -18.20 3.95 -9.48
N THR A 265 -18.38 3.74 -8.19
CA THR A 265 -19.73 3.62 -7.67
C THR A 265 -20.21 5.06 -7.48
N ASP A 266 -21.18 5.46 -8.28
CA ASP A 266 -22.00 6.66 -8.05
C ASP A 266 -22.90 6.52 -6.82
N GLY A 267 -22.81 5.39 -6.11
CA GLY A 267 -23.58 5.09 -4.91
C GLY A 267 -25.01 4.64 -5.19
N LEU A 268 -25.35 4.32 -6.45
CA LEU A 268 -26.71 3.98 -6.86
C LEU A 268 -26.95 2.49 -7.12
N LEU A 269 -25.97 1.61 -6.90
CA LEU A 269 -26.24 0.18 -6.96
C LEU A 269 -27.18 -0.23 -5.82
N PRO A 270 -28.34 -0.84 -6.12
CA PRO A 270 -29.19 -1.45 -5.09
C PRO A 270 -28.36 -2.45 -4.30
N ILE A 271 -28.57 -2.47 -2.98
CA ILE A 271 -27.80 -3.28 -2.01
C ILE A 271 -27.84 -4.79 -2.36
N ASP A 272 -28.81 -5.20 -3.17
CA ASP A 272 -29.16 -6.59 -3.45
C ASP A 272 -29.00 -6.98 -4.94
N ALA A 273 -28.33 -6.17 -5.76
CA ALA A 273 -28.06 -6.55 -7.14
C ALA A 273 -26.98 -7.64 -7.20
N GLU A 274 -27.38 -8.88 -7.49
CA GLU A 274 -26.44 -9.98 -7.70
C GLU A 274 -25.67 -9.77 -9.02
N PRO A 275 -24.32 -9.85 -9.01
CA PRO A 275 -23.53 -9.76 -10.22
C PRO A 275 -23.75 -10.99 -11.10
N GLU A 276 -24.23 -10.81 -12.34
CA GLU A 276 -24.32 -11.92 -13.29
C GLU A 276 -22.92 -12.26 -13.85
N PRO A 277 -22.49 -13.53 -13.73
CA PRO A 277 -21.24 -13.99 -14.32
C PRO A 277 -21.39 -14.17 -15.84
N VAL A 278 -20.47 -13.59 -16.59
CA VAL A 278 -20.34 -13.84 -18.04
C VAL A 278 -19.19 -14.83 -18.26
N SER A 279 -19.47 -15.93 -18.94
CA SER A 279 -18.44 -16.89 -19.37
C SER A 279 -17.60 -16.29 -20.49
N ILE A 280 -16.28 -16.41 -20.35
CA ILE A 280 -15.30 -16.03 -21.37
C ILE A 280 -14.77 -17.33 -21.94
N ASP A 281 -14.86 -17.52 -23.26
CA ASP A 281 -14.53 -18.80 -23.91
C ASP A 281 -13.02 -19.11 -23.95
N GLU A 282 -12.15 -18.17 -23.54
CA GLU A 282 -10.69 -18.39 -23.47
C GLU A 282 -10.11 -17.96 -22.12
N GLU A 283 -9.22 -18.80 -21.60
CA GLU A 283 -8.55 -18.61 -20.32
C GLU A 283 -7.44 -17.54 -20.47
N PRO A 284 -7.48 -16.43 -19.69
CA PRO A 284 -6.48 -15.38 -19.83
C PRO A 284 -5.11 -15.86 -19.34
N PRO A 285 -4.03 -15.64 -20.12
CA PRO A 285 -2.75 -16.31 -19.89
C PRO A 285 -1.99 -15.84 -18.64
N ASN A 286 -2.46 -14.80 -17.93
CA ASN A 286 -1.85 -14.34 -16.68
C ASN A 286 -2.91 -13.87 -15.67
N ARG A 287 -2.95 -14.57 -14.53
CA ARG A 287 -3.95 -14.50 -13.47
C ARG A 287 -3.98 -13.16 -12.71
N ALA A 288 -5.02 -12.35 -12.93
CA ALA A 288 -5.76 -11.59 -11.91
C ALA A 288 -7.07 -11.06 -12.52
N LEU A 289 -8.22 -11.61 -12.11
CA LEU A 289 -9.56 -11.24 -12.55
C LEU A 289 -10.22 -10.27 -11.57
N SER A 290 -10.75 -9.17 -12.11
CA SER A 290 -12.12 -8.70 -11.84
C SER A 290 -12.47 -7.64 -12.90
N VAL A 291 -13.18 -8.04 -13.95
CA VAL A 291 -13.83 -7.14 -14.91
C VAL A 291 -15.32 -7.19 -14.60
N ILE A 292 -15.90 -6.08 -14.15
CA ILE A 292 -17.34 -5.90 -14.02
C ILE A 292 -17.74 -4.87 -15.09
N ARG A 293 -18.57 -5.27 -16.06
CA ARG A 293 -19.25 -4.34 -16.97
C ARG A 293 -20.70 -4.24 -16.54
N ILE A 294 -21.17 -3.01 -16.29
CA ILE A 294 -22.59 -2.71 -16.11
C ILE A 294 -23.07 -2.20 -17.47
N GLY A 295 -23.96 -2.94 -18.12
CA GLY A 295 -24.66 -2.46 -19.31
C GLY A 295 -25.78 -1.52 -18.89
N LEU A 296 -25.86 -0.32 -19.49
CA LEU A 296 -27.09 0.45 -19.45
C LEU A 296 -27.94 -0.01 -20.63
N THR A 297 -29.11 -0.54 -20.33
CA THR A 297 -30.19 -0.76 -21.29
C THR A 297 -30.76 0.59 -21.71
N GLU A 298 -30.72 0.88 -23.00
CA GLU A 298 -31.90 1.26 -23.79
C GLU A 298 -31.84 0.53 -25.13
#